data_AF-A0A5K1K7S7-F1
#
_entry.id   AF-A0A5K1K7S7-F1
#
_cell.length_a   1.000
_cell.length_b   1.000
_cell.length_c   1.000
_cell.angle_alpha   90.00
_cell.angle_beta   90.00
_cell.angle_gamma   90.00
#
_symmetry.space_group_name_H-M   'P 1'
#
loop_
_entity.id
_entity.type
_entity.pdbx_description
1 polymer ?
#
loop_
_entity_poly.entity_id
_entity_poly.type
_entity_poly.pdbx_seq_one_letter_code
_entity_poly.pdbx_strand_id
1 'polypeptide(L)'
;MGSGFIAYGTIMAILLLAGEAWVRRSGRSPDWWDSWVIMLWGIGTLLAALLEGNICTDFWPVSQHIYRAPRNALVRQGHATHNFGRWAGGILGIFLSRNNQRSIVPALIIILTGWAMSDHAQALMLSTKVHALFGYTLMSAGLARIIEICFVAPKYTQDGVDSDTHSERTVDASREDINGVTSPSRAFRHLPPFLLVASGLLFMSATDEELHFVNDEGMDHVTYILIMFSIAFLMYSLIVSLIHLYSISGRNASGSVPENGTIELTAANKWYSPVPAAELEVEPIHHVIGDEDD
;
A
#
# COMPACT_ATOMS: atom_id res chain seq x y z
N MET A 1 -3.27 15.93 1.02
CA MET A 1 -2.23 15.04 0.45
C MET A 1 -1.64 14.07 1.49
N GLY A 2 -1.32 14.50 2.71
CA GLY A 2 -0.75 13.64 3.78
C GLY A 2 -1.55 12.38 4.10
N SER A 3 -2.88 12.49 4.23
CA SER A 3 -3.78 11.34 4.39
C SER A 3 -3.70 10.33 3.24
N GLY A 4 -3.36 10.76 2.03
CA GLY A 4 -3.14 9.88 0.88
C GLY A 4 -1.92 8.99 1.04
N PHE A 5 -0.82 9.51 1.61
CA PHE A 5 0.36 8.71 1.94
C PHE A 5 0.07 7.70 3.07
N ILE A 6 -0.72 8.08 4.07
CA ILE A 6 -1.16 7.17 5.15
C ILE A 6 -2.02 6.05 4.57
N ALA A 7 -3.00 6.37 3.73
CA ALA A 7 -3.85 5.39 3.07
C ALA A 7 -3.02 4.45 2.18
N TYR A 8 -2.07 4.99 1.41
CA TYR A 8 -1.18 4.20 0.57
C TYR A 8 -0.28 3.27 1.39
N GLY A 9 0.34 3.76 2.46
CA GLY A 9 1.11 2.92 3.40
C GLY A 9 0.26 1.83 4.06
N THR A 10 -1.00 2.13 4.38
CA THR A 10 -1.95 1.15 4.94
C THR A 10 -2.28 0.05 3.92
N ILE A 11 -2.59 0.41 2.68
CA ILE A 11 -2.85 -0.56 1.60
C ILE A 11 -1.60 -1.42 1.35
N MET A 12 -0.42 -0.81 1.30
CA MET A 12 0.84 -1.53 1.14
C MET A 12 1.10 -2.49 2.31
N ALA A 13 0.81 -2.09 3.56
CA ALA A 13 0.90 -2.97 4.72
C ALA A 13 -0.05 -4.17 4.59
N ILE A 14 -1.31 -3.94 4.18
CA ILE A 14 -2.27 -5.04 3.95
C ILE A 14 -1.73 -6.00 2.89
N LEU A 15 -1.23 -5.49 1.76
CA LEU A 15 -0.71 -6.32 0.67
C LEU A 15 0.51 -7.15 1.10
N LEU A 16 1.45 -6.56 1.84
CA LEU A 16 2.70 -7.22 2.23
C LEU A 16 2.56 -8.19 3.41
N LEU A 17 1.62 -7.92 4.34
CA LEU A 17 1.47 -8.69 5.58
C LEU A 17 0.38 -9.76 5.48
N ALA A 18 -0.72 -9.49 4.77
CA ALA A 18 -1.88 -10.38 4.69
C ALA A 18 -2.39 -10.64 3.25
N GLY A 19 -1.84 -9.94 2.26
CA GLY A 19 -2.35 -9.93 0.89
C GLY A 19 -1.84 -11.05 -0.02
N GLU A 20 -0.97 -11.95 0.44
CA GLU A 20 -0.30 -12.94 -0.43
C GLU A 20 -1.29 -13.79 -1.24
N ALA A 21 -2.31 -14.35 -0.60
CA ALA A 21 -3.36 -15.13 -1.28
C ALA A 21 -4.16 -14.28 -2.27
N TRP A 22 -4.38 -13.00 -1.94
CA TRP A 22 -5.08 -12.05 -2.82
C TRP A 22 -4.24 -11.68 -4.04
N VAL A 23 -2.95 -11.46 -3.87
CA VAL A 23 -2.01 -11.15 -4.95
C VAL A 23 -1.93 -12.34 -5.92
N ARG A 24 -1.79 -13.57 -5.39
CA ARG A 24 -1.77 -14.80 -6.21
C ARG A 24 -3.03 -14.98 -7.05
N ARG A 25 -4.22 -14.79 -6.47
CA ARG A 25 -5.49 -14.90 -7.21
C ARG A 25 -5.72 -13.76 -8.20
N SER A 26 -5.16 -12.57 -7.94
CA SER A 26 -5.34 -11.40 -8.82
C SER A 26 -4.56 -11.54 -10.14
N GLY A 27 -3.50 -12.36 -10.17
CA GLY A 27 -2.59 -12.48 -11.31
C GLY A 27 -1.86 -11.18 -11.65
N ARG A 28 -1.81 -10.23 -10.72
CA ARG A 28 -1.17 -8.92 -10.87
C ARG A 28 -0.16 -8.68 -9.75
N SER A 29 0.97 -8.09 -10.10
CA SER A 29 2.02 -7.78 -9.14
C SER A 29 1.56 -6.64 -8.22
N PRO A 30 2.04 -6.56 -6.96
CA PRO A 30 1.76 -5.41 -6.10
C PRO A 30 2.13 -4.07 -6.76
N ASP A 31 3.22 -4.06 -7.53
CA ASP A 31 3.72 -2.87 -8.22
C ASP A 31 2.80 -2.41 -9.38
N TRP A 32 2.03 -3.33 -9.97
CA TRP A 32 0.96 -2.98 -10.91
C TRP A 32 -0.10 -2.13 -10.24
N TRP A 33 -0.53 -2.52 -9.03
CA TRP A 33 -1.52 -1.76 -8.25
C TRP A 33 -0.95 -0.43 -7.75
N ASP A 34 0.29 -0.42 -7.26
CA ASP A 34 0.99 0.81 -6.87
C ASP A 34 1.06 1.80 -8.05
N SER A 35 1.31 1.32 -9.26
CA SER A 35 1.35 2.14 -10.48
C SER A 35 -0.02 2.78 -10.80
N TRP A 36 -1.12 2.06 -10.57
CA TRP A 36 -2.48 2.61 -10.70
C TRP A 36 -2.77 3.68 -9.65
N VAL A 37 -2.42 3.43 -8.40
CA VAL A 37 -2.60 4.41 -7.31
C VAL A 37 -1.87 5.70 -7.63
N ILE A 38 -0.60 5.61 -8.05
CA ILE A 38 0.20 6.79 -8.42
C ILE A 38 -0.36 7.51 -9.66
N MET A 39 -0.75 6.76 -10.69
CA MET A 39 -1.33 7.35 -11.90
C MET A 39 -2.62 8.11 -11.60
N LEU A 40 -3.55 7.48 -10.89
CA LEU A 40 -4.84 8.08 -10.55
C LEU A 40 -4.68 9.27 -9.61
N TRP A 41 -3.74 9.20 -8.66
CA TRP A 41 -3.42 10.34 -7.82
C TRP A 41 -2.84 11.51 -8.65
N GLY A 42 -1.95 11.24 -9.60
CA GLY A 42 -1.46 12.24 -10.55
C GLY A 42 -2.59 12.91 -11.34
N ILE A 43 -3.53 12.12 -11.87
CA ILE A 43 -4.71 12.62 -12.59
C ILE A 43 -5.60 13.46 -11.69
N GLY A 44 -5.99 12.96 -10.52
CA GLY A 44 -6.88 13.68 -9.61
C GLY A 44 -6.30 15.04 -9.18
N THR A 45 -4.99 15.09 -8.96
CA THR A 45 -4.31 16.34 -8.61
C THR A 45 -4.20 17.30 -9.79
N LEU A 46 -3.99 16.78 -11.01
CA LEU A 46 -4.01 17.58 -12.23
C LEU A 46 -5.42 18.14 -12.52
N LEU A 47 -6.46 17.33 -12.33
CA LEU A 47 -7.85 17.75 -12.49
C LEU A 47 -8.26 18.80 -11.46
N ALA A 48 -7.85 18.66 -10.20
CA ALA A 48 -8.07 19.70 -9.19
C ALA A 48 -7.43 21.03 -9.62
N ALA A 49 -6.19 20.99 -10.12
CA ALA A 49 -5.51 22.17 -10.67
C ALA A 49 -6.21 22.76 -11.92
N LEU A 50 -6.84 21.92 -12.75
CA LEU A 50 -7.67 22.34 -13.90
C LEU A 50 -8.94 23.08 -13.44
N LEU A 51 -9.64 22.53 -12.46
CA LEU A 51 -10.91 23.07 -11.97
C LEU A 51 -10.73 24.38 -11.19
N GLU A 52 -9.61 24.55 -10.50
CA GLU A 52 -9.25 25.77 -9.77
C GLU A 52 -8.73 26.89 -10.70
N GLY A 53 -8.62 26.65 -12.02
CA GLY A 53 -8.20 27.66 -13.01
C GLY A 53 -6.69 27.96 -13.01
N ASN A 54 -5.87 27.17 -12.33
CA ASN A 54 -4.45 27.44 -12.11
C ASN A 54 -3.51 27.00 -13.27
N ILE A 55 -4.04 26.46 -14.37
CA ILE A 55 -3.19 25.80 -15.38
C ILE A 55 -2.58 26.71 -16.44
N CYS A 56 -3.09 27.93 -16.63
CA CYS A 56 -2.57 28.79 -17.69
C CYS A 56 -1.15 29.36 -17.44
N THR A 57 -0.50 29.09 -16.31
CA THR A 57 0.90 29.53 -16.08
C THR A 57 1.92 28.42 -15.89
N ASP A 58 1.51 27.15 -15.77
CA ASP A 58 2.35 26.13 -15.12
C ASP A 58 2.72 24.92 -16.00
N PHE A 59 2.23 24.82 -17.23
CA PHE A 59 2.40 23.60 -18.06
C PHE A 59 3.46 23.71 -19.17
N TRP A 60 3.92 24.91 -19.55
CA TRP A 60 4.95 25.07 -20.59
C TRP A 60 5.56 26.49 -20.57
N PRO A 61 6.88 26.67 -20.76
CA PRO A 61 7.43 27.97 -21.12
C PRO A 61 7.12 28.21 -22.61
N VAL A 62 5.92 28.71 -22.95
CA VAL A 62 5.79 29.43 -24.22
C VAL A 62 6.67 30.67 -24.07
N SER A 63 7.57 30.88 -25.02
CA SER A 63 8.68 31.82 -25.00
C SER A 63 8.28 33.30 -25.02
N GLN A 64 7.40 33.76 -24.12
CA GLN A 64 7.05 35.16 -23.99
C GLN A 64 6.92 35.52 -22.51
N HIS A 65 7.77 36.44 -22.06
CA HIS A 65 7.86 37.02 -20.70
C HIS A 65 8.79 36.37 -19.67
N ILE A 66 10.05 36.15 -20.07
CA ILE A 66 11.18 35.94 -19.14
C ILE A 66 11.47 37.18 -18.24
N TYR A 67 10.89 38.36 -18.52
CA TYR A 67 11.25 39.59 -17.79
C TYR A 67 10.22 40.09 -16.77
N ARG A 68 9.08 39.41 -16.57
CA ARG A 68 8.04 39.91 -15.64
C ARG A 68 7.14 38.84 -15.00
N ALA A 69 7.64 37.62 -14.81
CA ALA A 69 6.95 36.65 -13.97
C ALA A 69 7.13 37.05 -12.49
N PRO A 70 6.06 37.30 -11.72
CA PRO A 70 6.20 37.57 -10.30
C PRO A 70 6.74 36.31 -9.60
N ARG A 71 7.53 36.47 -8.53
CA ARG A 71 8.36 35.41 -7.90
C ARG A 71 7.58 34.12 -7.56
N ASN A 72 6.27 34.23 -7.40
CA ASN A 72 5.26 33.22 -7.13
C ASN A 72 4.78 32.41 -8.36
N ALA A 73 5.16 32.78 -9.59
CA ALA A 73 4.87 31.98 -10.79
C ALA A 73 5.84 30.79 -10.98
N LEU A 74 7.11 30.93 -10.58
CA LEU A 74 8.10 29.85 -10.65
C LEU A 74 7.85 28.76 -9.59
N VAL A 75 7.31 29.12 -8.41
CA VAL A 75 6.97 28.16 -7.34
C VAL A 75 5.77 27.28 -7.73
N ARG A 76 4.80 27.83 -8.48
CA ARG A 76 3.63 27.09 -8.96
C ARG A 76 3.97 26.08 -10.07
N GLN A 77 4.97 26.36 -10.90
CA GLN A 77 5.50 25.43 -11.92
C GLN A 77 6.04 24.11 -11.34
N GLY A 78 6.54 24.11 -10.09
CA GLY A 78 7.02 22.89 -9.43
C GLY A 78 5.91 21.88 -9.14
N HIS A 79 4.71 22.34 -8.74
CA HIS A 79 3.59 21.48 -8.39
C HIS A 79 2.96 20.79 -9.63
N ALA A 80 2.82 21.52 -10.74
CA ALA A 80 2.30 20.97 -12.00
C ALA A 80 3.23 19.91 -12.61
N THR A 81 4.54 20.18 -12.60
CA THR A 81 5.57 19.25 -13.10
C THR A 81 5.57 17.93 -12.33
N HIS A 82 5.38 18.01 -11.01
CA HIS A 82 5.32 16.84 -10.15
C HIS A 82 4.09 15.95 -10.43
N ASN A 83 2.92 16.54 -10.67
CA ASN A 83 1.69 15.82 -11.01
C ASN A 83 1.79 15.08 -12.35
N PHE A 84 2.39 15.74 -13.35
CA PHE A 84 2.62 15.13 -14.66
C PHE A 84 3.61 13.96 -14.55
N GLY A 85 4.68 14.11 -13.76
CA GLY A 85 5.62 13.03 -13.48
C GLY A 85 4.96 11.78 -12.87
N ARG A 86 4.02 11.96 -11.94
CA ARG A 86 3.23 10.85 -11.36
C ARG A 86 2.32 10.18 -12.39
N TRP A 87 1.64 10.95 -13.23
CA TRP A 87 0.81 10.40 -14.29
C TRP A 87 1.62 9.61 -15.33
N ALA A 88 2.65 10.23 -15.91
CA ALA A 88 3.49 9.61 -16.93
C ALA A 88 4.27 8.42 -16.37
N GLY A 89 4.84 8.55 -15.18
CA GLY A 89 5.51 7.47 -14.47
C GLY A 89 4.56 6.33 -14.09
N GLY A 90 3.32 6.64 -13.71
CA GLY A 90 2.28 5.64 -13.46
C GLY A 90 1.95 4.82 -14.70
N ILE A 91 1.83 5.45 -15.88
CA ILE A 91 1.64 4.75 -17.16
C ILE A 91 2.82 3.82 -17.44
N LEU A 92 4.06 4.29 -17.25
CA LEU A 92 5.26 3.47 -17.44
C LEU A 92 5.28 2.29 -16.46
N GLY A 93 4.93 2.51 -15.19
CA GLY A 93 4.86 1.48 -14.16
C GLY A 93 3.82 0.40 -14.50
N ILE A 94 2.64 0.80 -14.97
CA ILE A 94 1.62 -0.10 -15.51
C ILE A 94 2.22 -0.89 -16.68
N PHE A 95 2.77 -0.23 -17.68
CA PHE A 95 3.31 -0.88 -18.87
C PHE A 95 4.41 -1.91 -18.57
N LEU A 96 5.32 -1.63 -17.63
CA LEU A 96 6.38 -2.55 -17.23
C LEU A 96 5.89 -3.67 -16.31
N SER A 97 4.84 -3.43 -15.53
CA SER A 97 4.26 -4.45 -14.63
C SER A 97 3.22 -5.34 -15.33
N ARG A 98 3.06 -5.21 -16.65
CA ARG A 98 2.22 -6.13 -17.44
C ARG A 98 2.72 -7.57 -17.30
N ASN A 99 1.81 -8.52 -17.44
CA ASN A 99 2.12 -9.95 -17.32
C ASN A 99 2.77 -10.31 -15.97
N ASN A 100 2.30 -9.67 -14.90
CA ASN A 100 2.71 -9.95 -13.51
C ASN A 100 4.21 -9.73 -13.24
N GLN A 101 4.87 -8.89 -14.04
CA GLN A 101 6.27 -8.52 -13.84
C GLN A 101 6.41 -7.52 -12.67
N ARG A 102 7.56 -7.57 -11.98
CA ARG A 102 7.91 -6.63 -10.90
C ARG A 102 8.51 -5.36 -11.49
N SER A 103 8.22 -4.21 -10.89
CA SER A 103 8.67 -2.91 -11.39
C SER A 103 9.03 -1.97 -10.25
N ILE A 104 10.19 -1.35 -10.35
CA ILE A 104 10.66 -0.34 -9.38
C ILE A 104 10.13 1.06 -9.68
N VAL A 105 9.42 1.26 -10.80
CA VAL A 105 8.98 2.59 -11.26
C VAL A 105 8.13 3.33 -10.21
N PRO A 106 7.14 2.70 -9.54
CA PRO A 106 6.41 3.34 -8.45
C PRO A 106 7.32 3.90 -7.35
N ALA A 107 8.34 3.13 -6.96
CA ALA A 107 9.29 3.53 -5.93
C ALA A 107 10.19 4.69 -6.37
N LEU A 108 10.60 4.71 -7.65
CA LEU A 108 11.36 5.84 -8.21
C LEU A 108 10.55 7.14 -8.19
N ILE A 109 9.26 7.07 -8.50
CA ILE A 109 8.37 8.25 -8.45
C ILE A 109 8.26 8.77 -7.01
N ILE A 110 8.15 7.88 -6.03
CA ILE A 110 8.14 8.25 -4.60
C ILE A 110 9.46 8.94 -4.20
N ILE A 111 10.61 8.43 -4.66
CA ILE A 111 11.92 9.06 -4.40
C ILE A 111 11.99 10.45 -5.02
N LEU A 112 11.59 10.60 -6.29
CA LEU A 112 11.56 11.91 -6.96
C LEU A 112 10.61 12.89 -6.27
N THR A 113 9.49 12.39 -5.76
CA THR A 113 8.57 13.18 -4.91
C THR A 113 9.27 13.66 -3.66
N GLY A 114 9.93 12.76 -2.93
CA GLY A 114 10.62 13.08 -1.69
C GLY A 114 11.77 14.07 -1.91
N TRP A 115 12.55 13.90 -2.98
CA TRP A 115 13.60 14.85 -3.34
C TRP A 115 13.03 16.25 -3.62
N ALA A 116 12.01 16.36 -4.48
CA ALA A 116 11.40 17.65 -4.82
C ALA A 116 10.82 18.37 -3.59
N MET A 117 10.23 17.61 -2.66
CA MET A 117 9.66 18.14 -1.43
C MET A 117 10.73 18.48 -0.38
N SER A 118 11.90 17.83 -0.45
CA SER A 118 13.00 18.10 0.49
C SER A 118 13.64 19.48 0.29
N ASP A 119 13.59 19.99 -0.95
CA ASP A 119 14.06 21.32 -1.33
C ASP A 119 12.93 22.37 -1.38
N HIS A 120 11.73 22.02 -0.90
CA HIS A 120 10.58 22.93 -0.92
C HIS A 120 10.69 23.97 0.19
N ALA A 121 11.06 25.20 -0.19
CA ALA A 121 11.19 26.33 0.73
C ALA A 121 9.81 26.84 1.17
N GLN A 122 9.64 26.97 2.49
CA GLN A 122 8.43 27.50 3.12
C GLN A 122 8.69 28.88 3.73
N ALA A 123 7.63 29.64 4.00
CA ALA A 123 7.74 30.97 4.61
C ALA A 123 8.36 30.91 6.02
N LEU A 124 8.04 29.86 6.77
CA LEU A 124 8.59 29.60 8.10
C LEU A 124 9.78 28.63 8.00
N MET A 125 10.89 28.96 8.65
CA MET A 125 12.08 28.08 8.68
C MET A 125 11.78 26.73 9.34
N LEU A 126 10.94 26.72 10.38
CA LEU A 126 10.44 25.50 11.02
C LEU A 126 9.74 24.59 9.99
N SER A 127 8.79 25.15 9.20
CA SER A 127 8.07 24.42 8.15
C SER A 127 8.99 23.90 7.06
N THR A 128 10.01 24.67 6.67
CA THR A 128 11.03 24.23 5.70
C THR A 128 11.77 22.99 6.22
N LYS A 129 12.12 22.94 7.52
CA LYS A 129 12.80 21.79 8.13
C LYS A 129 11.90 20.56 8.24
N VAL A 130 10.62 20.75 8.58
CA VAL A 130 9.64 19.65 8.64
C VAL A 130 9.39 19.07 7.24
N HIS A 131 9.21 19.92 6.23
CA HIS A 131 9.06 19.51 4.82
C HIS A 131 10.31 18.80 4.28
N ALA A 132 11.51 19.28 4.66
CA ALA A 132 12.77 18.62 4.33
C ALA A 132 12.80 17.17 4.83
N LEU A 133 12.43 16.97 6.10
CA LEU A 133 12.42 15.64 6.69
C LEU A 133 11.28 14.75 6.17
N PHE A 134 10.12 15.33 5.87
CA PHE A 134 9.07 14.64 5.10
C PHE A 134 9.63 14.07 3.79
N GLY A 135 10.38 14.90 3.04
CA GLY A 135 11.03 14.50 1.79
C GLY A 135 12.03 13.36 1.98
N TYR A 136 12.93 13.47 2.96
CA TYR A 136 13.90 12.40 3.27
C TYR A 136 13.24 11.10 3.72
N THR A 137 12.17 11.18 4.50
CA THR A 137 11.38 10.01 4.93
C THR A 137 10.72 9.34 3.72
N LEU A 138 10.19 10.14 2.78
CA LEU A 138 9.57 9.64 1.56
C LEU A 138 10.61 9.00 0.61
N MET A 139 11.78 9.60 0.45
CA MET A 139 12.90 9.00 -0.29
C MET A 139 13.32 7.66 0.32
N SER A 140 13.41 7.61 1.66
CA SER A 140 13.73 6.38 2.39
C SER A 140 12.66 5.31 2.19
N ALA A 141 11.38 5.68 2.14
CA ALA A 141 10.28 4.76 1.84
C ALA A 141 10.41 4.14 0.45
N GLY A 142 10.71 4.97 -0.56
CA GLY A 142 10.95 4.51 -1.92
C GLY A 142 12.19 3.61 -2.03
N LEU A 143 13.28 3.95 -1.33
CA LEU A 143 14.48 3.09 -1.28
C LEU A 143 14.18 1.74 -0.62
N ALA A 144 13.49 1.74 0.52
CA ALA A 144 13.06 0.52 1.19
C ALA A 144 12.17 -0.33 0.27
N ARG A 145 11.29 0.31 -0.51
CA ARG A 145 10.44 -0.38 -1.50
C ARG A 145 11.26 -0.99 -2.64
N ILE A 146 12.30 -0.31 -3.15
CA ILE A 146 13.21 -0.89 -4.15
C ILE A 146 13.91 -2.14 -3.60
N ILE A 147 14.44 -2.05 -2.38
CA ILE A 147 15.11 -3.19 -1.72
C ILE A 147 14.13 -4.35 -1.56
N GLU A 148 12.89 -4.06 -1.15
CA GLU A 148 11.85 -5.07 -0.98
C GLU A 148 11.50 -5.77 -2.31
N ILE A 149 11.29 -5.00 -3.38
CA ILE A 149 10.96 -5.51 -4.71
C ILE A 149 12.10 -6.36 -5.28
N CYS A 150 13.35 -5.93 -5.11
CA CYS A 150 14.51 -6.57 -5.73
C CYS A 150 15.04 -7.78 -4.95
N PHE A 151 14.92 -7.79 -3.61
CA PHE A 151 15.65 -8.76 -2.77
C PHE A 151 14.79 -9.51 -1.74
N VAL A 152 13.57 -9.07 -1.43
CA VAL A 152 12.78 -9.63 -0.29
C VAL A 152 11.51 -10.32 -0.74
N ALA A 153 10.88 -9.85 -1.82
CA ALA A 153 9.59 -10.35 -2.27
C ALA A 153 9.73 -11.56 -3.19
N PRO A 154 9.02 -12.68 -2.94
CA PRO A 154 9.01 -13.81 -3.86
C PRO A 154 8.48 -13.37 -5.24
N LYS A 155 8.99 -14.01 -6.30
CA LYS A 155 8.34 -13.93 -7.61
C LYS A 155 7.01 -14.66 -7.50
N TYR A 156 5.90 -13.96 -7.71
CA TYR A 156 4.57 -14.56 -7.71
C TYR A 156 4.34 -15.33 -9.02
N THR A 157 5.04 -16.45 -9.23
CA THR A 157 4.77 -17.35 -10.35
C THR A 157 3.42 -18.03 -10.10
N GLN A 158 2.51 -17.97 -11.08
CA GLN A 158 1.32 -18.81 -11.07
C GLN A 158 1.77 -20.25 -11.31
N ASP A 159 1.42 -21.16 -10.40
CA ASP A 159 1.49 -22.59 -10.69
C ASP A 159 0.55 -22.88 -11.87
N GLY A 160 1.07 -23.59 -12.87
CA GLY A 160 0.60 -23.59 -14.25
C GLY A 160 -0.86 -24.02 -14.49
N VAL A 161 -1.46 -23.38 -15.50
CA VAL A 161 -2.44 -23.99 -16.40
C VAL A 161 -1.85 -23.84 -17.80
N ASP A 162 -1.68 -24.97 -18.48
CA ASP A 162 -1.10 -25.12 -19.80
C ASP A 162 -1.54 -24.02 -20.77
N SER A 163 -0.60 -23.16 -21.14
CA SER A 163 -0.72 -22.22 -22.24
C SER A 163 0.67 -22.02 -22.82
N ASP A 164 0.95 -22.75 -23.89
CA ASP A 164 2.20 -22.75 -24.66
C ASP A 164 2.48 -21.43 -25.40
N THR A 165 2.35 -20.28 -24.72
CA THR A 165 2.60 -18.96 -25.31
C THR A 165 3.56 -18.08 -24.50
N HIS A 166 4.54 -18.66 -23.82
CA HIS A 166 5.68 -17.87 -23.33
C HIS A 166 7.00 -18.64 -23.41
N SER A 167 7.67 -18.51 -24.56
CA SER A 167 9.04 -18.98 -24.75
C SER A 167 10.04 -18.11 -23.98
N GLU A 168 10.87 -18.82 -23.22
CA GLU A 168 12.24 -18.54 -22.78
C GLU A 168 12.76 -17.10 -22.78
N ARG A 169 12.95 -16.56 -21.57
CA ARG A 169 14.28 -16.14 -21.05
C ARG A 169 14.11 -15.65 -19.63
N THR A 170 14.25 -16.53 -18.64
CA THR A 170 14.87 -16.15 -17.37
C THR A 170 15.22 -17.41 -16.61
N VAL A 171 16.50 -17.47 -16.27
CA VAL A 171 17.16 -18.53 -15.51
C VAL A 171 16.30 -18.96 -14.33
N ASP A 172 16.09 -20.27 -14.28
CA ASP A 172 15.49 -21.03 -13.21
C ASP A 172 15.95 -20.53 -11.83
N ALA A 173 15.03 -19.90 -11.09
CA ALA A 173 15.17 -19.61 -9.67
C ALA A 173 14.21 -20.49 -8.85
N SER A 174 13.80 -21.66 -9.37
CA SER A 174 12.85 -22.57 -8.73
C SER A 174 13.50 -23.52 -7.71
N ARG A 175 14.51 -23.04 -6.95
CA ARG A 175 15.16 -23.87 -5.92
C ARG A 175 15.44 -23.21 -4.58
N GLU A 176 14.70 -22.19 -4.17
CA GLU A 176 14.69 -21.79 -2.76
C GLU A 176 13.34 -21.18 -2.39
N ASP A 177 12.61 -21.90 -1.53
CA ASP A 177 11.55 -21.45 -0.61
C ASP A 177 10.26 -22.26 -0.66
N ILE A 178 10.37 -23.56 -0.41
CA ILE A 178 9.22 -24.35 0.05
C ILE A 178 8.87 -24.02 1.52
N ASN A 179 9.74 -23.32 2.29
CA ASN A 179 9.46 -22.95 3.70
C ASN A 179 10.27 -21.74 4.27
N GLY A 180 10.85 -20.86 3.46
CA GLY A 180 12.08 -20.12 3.82
C GLY A 180 12.05 -18.60 4.03
N VAL A 181 10.91 -17.94 4.29
CA VAL A 181 10.94 -16.49 4.61
C VAL A 181 11.68 -16.28 5.95
N THR A 182 12.97 -15.97 5.91
CA THR A 182 13.81 -15.75 7.09
C THR A 182 13.25 -14.60 7.95
N SER A 183 13.38 -14.66 9.28
CA SER A 183 12.92 -13.60 10.21
C SER A 183 13.27 -12.16 9.76
N PRO A 184 14.47 -11.87 9.22
CA PRO A 184 14.82 -10.54 8.72
C PRO A 184 13.96 -10.08 7.53
N SER A 185 13.65 -10.98 6.59
CA SER A 185 12.83 -10.65 5.42
C SER A 185 11.38 -10.32 5.81
N ARG A 186 10.84 -10.96 6.86
CA ARG A 186 9.54 -10.58 7.46
C ARG A 186 9.59 -9.21 8.12
N ALA A 187 10.63 -8.91 8.90
CA ALA A 187 10.78 -7.62 9.55
C ALA A 187 10.87 -6.47 8.52
N PHE A 188 11.59 -6.68 7.42
CA PHE A 188 11.80 -5.66 6.39
C PHE A 188 10.51 -5.25 5.66
N ARG A 189 9.51 -6.15 5.56
CA ARG A 189 8.20 -5.84 4.94
C ARG A 189 7.43 -4.73 5.65
N HIS A 190 7.76 -4.44 6.91
CA HIS A 190 7.15 -3.34 7.65
C HIS A 190 7.77 -1.97 7.32
N LEU A 191 9.00 -1.93 6.82
CA LEU A 191 9.75 -0.70 6.66
C LEU A 191 9.15 0.24 5.58
N PRO A 192 8.87 -0.22 4.34
CA PRO A 192 8.25 0.65 3.33
C PRO A 192 6.89 1.26 3.78
N PRO A 193 5.92 0.48 4.28
CA PRO A 193 4.63 1.06 4.68
C PRO A 193 4.73 1.94 5.93
N PHE A 194 5.61 1.64 6.89
CA PHE A 194 5.85 2.50 8.05
C PHE A 194 6.36 3.88 7.61
N LEU A 195 7.38 3.92 6.74
CA LEU A 195 7.96 5.18 6.27
C LEU A 195 6.94 6.01 5.45
N LEU A 196 6.05 5.37 4.68
CA LEU A 196 4.94 6.05 4.01
C LEU A 196 3.95 6.67 5.00
N VAL A 197 3.58 5.95 6.07
CA VAL A 197 2.69 6.47 7.11
C VAL A 197 3.35 7.63 7.87
N ALA A 198 4.62 7.49 8.25
CA ALA A 198 5.38 8.54 8.94
C ALA A 198 5.51 9.80 8.06
N SER A 199 5.85 9.62 6.79
CA SER A 199 5.90 10.71 5.80
C SER A 199 4.52 11.37 5.65
N GLY A 200 3.44 10.60 5.59
CA GLY A 200 2.08 11.13 5.54
C GLY A 200 1.68 11.96 6.75
N LEU A 201 2.08 11.55 7.96
CA LEU A 201 1.87 12.33 9.19
C LEU A 201 2.68 13.62 9.21
N LEU A 202 3.97 13.56 8.88
CA LEU A 202 4.83 14.77 8.79
C LEU A 202 4.26 15.79 7.80
N PHE A 203 3.74 15.34 6.66
CA PHE A 203 3.11 16.23 5.69
C PHE A 203 1.78 16.78 6.20
N MET A 204 0.99 15.97 6.89
CA MET A 204 -0.32 16.38 7.42
C MET A 204 -0.19 17.40 8.56
N SER A 205 0.84 17.27 9.38
CA SER A 205 1.07 18.14 10.53
C SER A 205 1.77 19.46 10.15
N ALA A 206 2.39 19.51 8.97
CA ALA A 206 3.07 20.72 8.48
C ALA A 206 2.12 21.78 7.91
N THR A 207 0.99 22.04 8.57
CA THR A 207 0.09 23.15 8.25
C THR A 207 0.67 24.47 8.76
N ASP A 208 0.35 25.58 8.09
CA ASP A 208 0.88 26.89 8.48
C ASP A 208 0.43 27.27 9.89
N GLU A 209 -0.85 27.02 10.22
CA GLU A 209 -1.43 27.35 11.53
C GLU A 209 -0.78 26.57 12.67
N GLU A 210 -0.60 25.26 12.50
CA GLU A 210 0.01 24.39 13.51
C GLU A 210 1.48 24.77 13.75
N LEU A 211 2.24 25.00 12.68
CA LEU A 211 3.67 25.30 12.79
C LEU A 211 3.95 26.71 13.29
N HIS A 212 3.07 27.67 13.04
CA HIS A 212 3.14 28.98 13.67
C HIS A 212 2.92 28.89 15.18
N PHE A 213 1.89 28.16 15.63
CA PHE A 213 1.65 27.92 17.05
C PHE A 213 2.87 27.27 17.73
N VAL A 214 3.42 26.21 17.11
CA VAL A 214 4.62 25.52 17.61
C VAL A 214 5.83 26.44 17.71
N ASN A 215 6.03 27.30 16.71
CA ASN A 215 7.13 28.25 16.68
C ASN A 215 6.98 29.33 17.76
N ASP A 216 5.76 29.81 18.00
CA ASP A 216 5.48 30.86 18.98
C ASP A 216 5.68 30.38 20.42
N GLU A 217 5.43 29.09 20.68
CA GLU A 217 5.78 28.41 21.94
C GLU A 217 7.29 28.11 22.07
N GLY A 218 8.09 28.41 21.05
CA GLY A 218 9.55 28.24 21.06
C GLY A 218 10.03 26.80 20.94
N MET A 219 9.18 25.88 20.47
CA MET A 219 9.58 24.48 20.25
C MET A 219 10.42 24.34 18.97
N ASP A 220 11.54 23.62 19.08
CA ASP A 220 12.43 23.39 17.95
C ASP A 220 11.89 22.29 17.01
N HIS A 221 12.34 22.33 15.75
CA HIS A 221 11.92 21.38 14.72
C HIS A 221 12.23 19.92 15.08
N VAL A 222 13.34 19.62 15.77
CA VAL A 222 13.74 18.24 16.08
C VAL A 222 12.75 17.65 17.08
N THR A 223 12.44 18.39 18.14
CA THR A 223 11.43 17.97 19.13
C THR A 223 10.08 17.73 18.47
N TYR A 224 9.61 18.65 17.64
CA TYR A 224 8.35 18.51 16.91
C TYR A 224 8.33 17.26 16.01
N ILE A 225 9.43 17.03 15.26
CA ILE A 225 9.61 15.86 14.41
C ILE A 225 9.54 14.55 15.22
N LEU A 226 10.21 14.49 16.37
CA LEU A 226 10.22 13.29 17.21
C LEU A 226 8.83 12.99 17.78
N ILE A 227 8.04 14.02 18.08
CA ILE A 227 6.63 13.86 18.44
C ILE A 227 5.86 13.23 17.27
N MET A 228 6.04 13.73 16.04
CA MET A 228 5.37 13.18 14.85
C MET A 228 5.77 11.73 14.56
N PHE A 229 7.05 11.37 14.71
CA PHE A 229 7.48 9.97 14.62
C PHE A 229 6.91 9.10 15.73
N SER A 230 6.76 9.64 16.95
CA SER A 230 6.11 8.93 18.06
C SER A 230 4.64 8.61 17.74
N ILE A 231 3.91 9.58 17.20
CA ILE A 231 2.54 9.37 16.71
C ILE A 231 2.52 8.38 15.55
N ALA A 232 3.51 8.42 14.65
CA ALA A 232 3.62 7.47 13.55
C ALA A 232 3.83 6.03 14.03
N PHE A 233 4.62 5.80 15.08
CA PHE A 233 4.75 4.48 15.70
C PHE A 233 3.42 3.98 16.25
N LEU A 234 2.65 4.82 16.95
CA LEU A 234 1.34 4.46 17.47
C LEU A 234 0.33 4.16 16.36
N MET A 235 0.29 5.01 15.33
CA MET A 235 -0.58 4.82 14.17
C MET A 235 -0.24 3.55 13.39
N TYR A 236 1.05 3.29 13.16
CA TYR A 236 1.46 2.07 12.48
C TYR A 236 1.23 0.82 13.33
N SER A 237 1.44 0.92 14.65
CA SER A 237 1.07 -0.15 15.59
C SER A 237 -0.42 -0.45 15.52
N LEU A 238 -1.28 0.58 15.44
CA LEU A 238 -2.71 0.38 15.26
C LEU A 238 -3.01 -0.34 13.94
N ILE A 239 -2.43 0.11 12.82
CA ILE A 239 -2.60 -0.54 11.51
C ILE A 239 -2.20 -2.03 11.57
N VAL A 240 -1.02 -2.34 12.09
CA VAL A 240 -0.53 -3.72 12.18
C VAL A 240 -1.39 -4.54 13.14
N SER A 241 -1.84 -3.96 14.26
CA SER A 241 -2.74 -4.64 15.20
C SER A 241 -4.07 -5.03 14.56
N LEU A 242 -4.63 -4.18 13.69
CA LEU A 242 -5.85 -4.46 12.94
C LEU A 242 -5.64 -5.53 11.87
N ILE A 243 -4.50 -5.50 11.17
CA ILE A 243 -4.13 -6.56 10.21
C ILE A 243 -3.95 -7.90 10.93
N HIS A 244 -3.28 -7.89 12.08
CA HIS A 244 -3.09 -9.08 12.89
C HIS A 244 -4.44 -9.61 13.39
N LEU A 245 -5.28 -8.74 13.95
CA LEU A 245 -6.63 -9.07 14.39
C LEU A 245 -7.44 -9.70 13.25
N TYR A 246 -7.38 -9.13 12.04
CA TYR A 246 -8.02 -9.70 10.85
C TYR A 246 -7.52 -11.11 10.54
N SER A 247 -6.21 -11.37 10.66
CA SER A 247 -5.60 -12.68 10.36
C SER A 247 -5.95 -13.78 11.38
N ILE A 248 -6.20 -13.41 12.64
CA ILE A 248 -6.51 -14.38 13.71
C ILE A 248 -7.99 -14.49 14.03
N SER A 249 -8.86 -13.68 13.39
CA SER A 249 -10.29 -13.63 13.71
C SER A 249 -11.17 -14.27 12.65
N GLY A 250 -12.27 -14.89 13.10
CA GLY A 250 -13.36 -15.34 12.25
C GLY A 250 -12.94 -16.40 11.22
N ARG A 251 -13.32 -16.18 9.95
CA ARG A 251 -13.06 -17.12 8.84
C ARG A 251 -11.62 -17.10 8.35
N ASN A 252 -10.81 -16.12 8.76
CA ASN A 252 -9.42 -15.99 8.32
C ASN A 252 -8.43 -16.64 9.32
N ALA A 253 -8.90 -16.94 10.53
CA ALA A 253 -8.12 -17.67 11.52
C ALA A 253 -7.72 -19.04 10.96
N SER A 254 -6.45 -19.41 11.12
CA SER A 254 -5.99 -20.76 10.77
C SER A 254 -6.80 -21.76 11.61
N GLY A 255 -7.53 -22.66 10.94
CA GLY A 255 -8.31 -23.69 11.63
C GLY A 255 -7.39 -24.52 12.54
N SER A 256 -7.87 -24.85 13.73
CA SER A 256 -7.17 -25.79 14.60
C SER A 256 -7.05 -27.13 13.86
N VAL A 257 -5.82 -27.52 13.50
CA VAL A 257 -5.54 -28.87 13.01
C VAL A 257 -5.90 -29.83 14.15
N PRO A 258 -6.87 -30.74 13.98
CA PRO A 258 -7.15 -31.73 15.01
C PRO A 258 -5.90 -32.58 15.21
N GLU A 259 -5.44 -32.67 16.44
CA GLU A 259 -4.35 -33.56 16.84
C GLU A 259 -4.75 -35.01 16.51
N ASN A 260 -3.90 -35.71 15.76
CA ASN A 260 -4.14 -37.03 15.17
C ASN A 260 -4.99 -37.99 16.03
N GLY A 261 -6.12 -38.45 15.51
CA GLY A 261 -6.77 -39.67 16.02
C GLY A 261 -8.22 -39.91 15.62
N THR A 262 -9.01 -38.87 15.34
CA THR A 262 -10.43 -39.05 15.00
C THR A 262 -10.64 -38.91 13.50
N ILE A 263 -10.86 -40.05 12.85
CA ILE A 263 -11.45 -40.14 11.51
C ILE A 263 -12.89 -39.67 11.64
N GLU A 264 -13.12 -38.35 11.61
CA GLU A 264 -14.44 -37.81 11.33
C GLU A 264 -14.57 -37.56 9.83
N LEU A 265 -15.48 -38.31 9.22
CA LEU A 265 -15.89 -38.11 7.85
C LEU A 265 -16.53 -36.72 7.73
N THR A 266 -15.92 -35.92 6.85
CA THR A 266 -16.43 -34.66 6.31
C THR A 266 -16.56 -33.51 7.31
N ALA A 267 -15.56 -32.62 7.28
CA ALA A 267 -15.75 -31.23 7.70
C ALA A 267 -16.78 -30.60 6.76
N ALA A 268 -18.06 -30.73 7.11
CA ALA A 268 -19.14 -30.05 6.39
C ALA A 268 -18.88 -28.55 6.43
N ASN A 269 -18.94 -27.91 5.27
CA ASN A 269 -18.93 -26.45 5.15
C ASN A 269 -19.86 -25.86 6.22
N LYS A 270 -19.33 -24.95 7.06
CA LYS A 270 -20.09 -24.23 8.11
C LYS A 270 -21.37 -23.54 7.62
N TRP A 271 -21.58 -23.49 6.31
CA TRP A 271 -22.79 -22.95 5.66
C TRP A 271 -24.00 -23.89 5.71
N TYR A 272 -23.81 -25.19 5.94
CA TYR A 272 -24.86 -26.22 5.92
C TYR A 272 -24.94 -27.04 7.22
N SER A 273 -24.44 -26.52 8.34
CA SER A 273 -24.67 -27.19 9.63
C SER A 273 -26.16 -27.11 9.99
N PRO A 274 -26.86 -28.24 10.21
CA PRO A 274 -28.24 -28.21 10.67
C PRO A 274 -28.35 -27.45 12.00
N VAL A 275 -29.41 -26.64 12.15
CA VAL A 275 -29.73 -26.00 13.43
C VAL A 275 -30.06 -27.11 14.43
N PRO A 276 -29.49 -27.11 15.66
CA PRO A 276 -29.80 -28.13 16.65
C PRO A 276 -31.32 -28.19 16.87
N ALA A 277 -31.93 -29.32 16.53
CA ALA A 277 -33.30 -29.57 16.89
C ALA A 277 -33.35 -29.63 18.42
N ALA A 278 -34.11 -28.72 19.04
CA ALA A 278 -34.43 -28.85 20.45
C ALA A 278 -35.06 -30.23 20.65
N GLU A 279 -34.50 -31.02 21.56
CA GLU A 279 -35.00 -32.34 21.95
C GLU A 279 -36.49 -32.22 22.30
N LEU A 280 -37.33 -32.69 21.39
CA LEU A 280 -38.71 -33.07 21.70
C LEU A 280 -38.71 -34.60 21.73
N GLU A 281 -38.61 -35.14 22.94
CA GLU A 281 -38.92 -36.52 23.27
C GLU A 281 -40.34 -36.86 22.78
N VAL A 282 -40.50 -37.56 21.66
CA VAL A 282 -41.70 -38.38 21.40
C VAL A 282 -41.36 -39.58 20.49
N GLU A 283 -41.82 -40.75 20.90
CA GLU A 283 -41.60 -42.14 20.48
C GLU A 283 -41.53 -42.53 18.98
N PRO A 284 -40.91 -43.69 18.66
CA PRO A 284 -40.87 -44.24 17.30
C PRO A 284 -42.19 -44.95 16.94
N ILE A 285 -42.93 -44.40 15.98
CA ILE A 285 -44.01 -45.14 15.31
C ILE A 285 -43.40 -45.96 14.18
N HIS A 286 -43.31 -47.28 14.39
CA HIS A 286 -43.04 -48.27 13.35
C HIS A 286 -44.13 -48.20 12.27
N HIS A 287 -43.78 -47.80 11.05
CA HIS A 287 -44.62 -48.02 9.88
C HIS A 287 -44.16 -49.30 9.17
N VAL A 288 -44.96 -50.36 9.26
CA VAL A 288 -44.81 -51.57 8.47
C VAL A 288 -45.32 -51.26 7.05
N ILE A 289 -44.51 -51.52 6.03
CA ILE A 289 -44.92 -51.55 4.63
C ILE A 289 -45.40 -52.97 4.36
N GLY A 290 -46.69 -53.12 4.03
CA GLY A 290 -47.23 -54.36 3.49
C GLY A 290 -47.13 -54.32 1.98
N ASP A 291 -46.40 -55.27 1.40
CA ASP A 291 -46.54 -55.66 0.01
C ASP A 291 -47.88 -56.39 -0.15
N GLU A 292 -48.71 -55.95 -1.09
CA GLU A 292 -49.77 -56.79 -1.66
C GLU A 292 -49.63 -56.74 -3.19
N ASP A 293 -49.17 -57.86 -3.74
CA ASP A 293 -49.36 -58.27 -5.12
C ASP A 293 -50.83 -58.67 -5.33
N ASP A 294 -51.50 -58.03 -6.30
CA ASP A 294 -52.38 -58.63 -7.33
C ASP A 294 -53.04 -57.55 -8.23
#